data_AF-A0A5C7IYA2-F1
#
_entry.id   AF-A0A5C7IYA2-F1
#
_cell.length_a   1.000
_cell.length_b   1.000
_cell.length_c   1.000
_cell.angle_alpha   90.00
_cell.angle_beta   90.00
_cell.angle_gamma   90.00
#
_symmetry.space_group_name_H-M   'P 1'
#
loop_
_entity.id
_entity.type
_entity.pdbx_description
1 polymer ?
#
loop_
_entity_poly.entity_id
_entity_poly.type
_entity_poly.pdbx_seq_one_letter_code
_entity_poly.pdbx_strand_id
1 'polypeptide(L)'
;MYYVKSVADHLKLPSIMFRTSCVTNMLSWYVCPRIKKQGYTPFRDFKSLELVPGLDPLRFKDLSILPSVFENLEAYLQLVTSVQNIGTSSAIIFNSMDYLDQSSLAWLQQECQIPIFAIGPMHKLAPEATSISLHEEDRSCITWLDKQATNSVIYISLGSIASVNEKKIIEMAWGLANSN
;
A
#
# COMPACT_ATOMS: atom_id res chain seq x y z
N MET A 1 0.81 -0.01 -14.55
CA MET A 1 1.55 0.46 -15.74
C MET A 1 1.12 1.88 -16.06
N TYR A 2 2.00 2.85 -15.91
CA TYR A 2 1.64 4.27 -16.06
C TYR A 2 1.60 4.76 -17.52
N TYR A 3 2.06 3.93 -18.47
CA TYR A 3 2.08 4.23 -19.90
C TYR A 3 0.79 3.82 -20.65
N VAL A 4 -0.09 3.02 -20.03
CA VAL A 4 -1.31 2.50 -20.71
C VAL A 4 -2.29 3.61 -21.05
N LYS A 5 -2.22 4.74 -20.35
CA LYS A 5 -3.10 5.89 -20.55
C LYS A 5 -2.96 6.53 -21.93
N SER A 6 -1.73 6.78 -22.39
CA SER A 6 -1.50 7.42 -23.69
C SER A 6 -2.07 6.57 -24.84
N VAL A 7 -1.98 5.25 -24.69
CA VAL A 7 -2.57 4.28 -25.63
C VAL A 7 -4.10 4.35 -25.59
N ALA A 8 -4.70 4.35 -24.40
CA ALA A 8 -6.15 4.49 -24.25
C ALA A 8 -6.67 5.81 -24.87
N ASP A 9 -5.96 6.92 -24.66
CA ASP A 9 -6.32 8.22 -25.22
C ASP A 9 -6.23 8.23 -26.75
N HIS A 10 -5.15 7.68 -27.31
CA HIS A 10 -5.00 7.56 -28.76
C HIS A 10 -6.13 6.74 -29.40
N LEU A 11 -6.55 5.67 -28.71
CA LEU A 11 -7.65 4.81 -29.15
C LEU A 11 -9.05 5.32 -28.73
N LYS A 12 -9.12 6.46 -28.03
CA LYS A 12 -10.37 7.05 -27.50
C LYS A 12 -11.16 6.08 -26.59
N LEU A 13 -10.45 5.31 -25.78
CA LEU A 13 -11.02 4.35 -24.83
C LEU A 13 -11.03 4.94 -23.40
N PRO A 14 -12.05 4.63 -22.59
CA PRO A 14 -12.02 4.98 -21.17
C PRO A 14 -10.90 4.21 -20.46
N SER A 15 -10.24 4.87 -19.52
CA SER A 15 -9.19 4.27 -18.70
C SER A 15 -9.61 4.27 -17.24
N ILE A 16 -9.58 3.10 -16.61
CA ILE A 16 -9.93 2.94 -15.20
C ILE A 16 -8.69 2.44 -14.46
N MET A 17 -8.30 3.15 -13.40
CA MET A 17 -7.15 2.77 -12.60
C MET A 17 -7.55 1.81 -11.49
N PHE A 18 -6.97 0.61 -11.46
CA PHE A 18 -7.12 -0.30 -10.32
C PHE A 18 -5.96 -0.13 -9.33
N ARG A 19 -6.29 0.02 -8.05
CA ARG A 19 -5.34 0.22 -6.95
C ARG A 19 -5.41 -0.94 -5.96
N THR A 20 -4.26 -1.57 -5.78
CA THR A 20 -4.04 -2.71 -4.87
C THR A 20 -3.52 -2.30 -3.49
N SER A 21 -3.14 -1.03 -3.30
CA SER A 21 -2.81 -0.46 -1.99
C SER A 21 -4.03 0.21 -1.36
N CYS A 22 -3.98 0.48 -0.06
CA CYS A 22 -5.04 1.21 0.64
C CYS A 22 -5.16 2.65 0.14
N VAL A 23 -6.33 3.27 0.38
CA VAL A 23 -6.60 4.64 -0.07
C VAL A 23 -5.67 5.63 0.62
N THR A 24 -5.42 5.42 1.91
CA THR A 24 -4.52 6.23 2.72
C THR A 24 -3.09 6.28 2.15
N ASN A 25 -2.60 5.16 1.60
CA ASN A 25 -1.32 5.14 0.89
C ASN A 25 -1.34 6.04 -0.37
N MET A 26 -2.48 6.19 -1.06
CA MET A 26 -2.58 7.12 -2.19
C MET A 26 -2.38 8.58 -1.75
N LEU A 27 -2.92 8.96 -0.60
CA LEU A 27 -2.82 10.34 -0.08
C LEU A 27 -1.36 10.78 0.09
N SER A 28 -0.50 9.86 0.53
CA SER A 28 0.92 10.14 0.72
C SER A 28 1.55 10.64 -0.59
N TRP A 29 1.21 10.04 -1.74
CA TRP A 29 1.73 10.46 -3.06
C TRP A 29 1.30 11.88 -3.44
N TYR A 30 0.10 12.32 -3.04
CA TYR A 30 -0.36 13.69 -3.30
C TYR A 30 0.31 14.72 -2.40
N VAL A 31 0.59 14.33 -1.15
CA VAL A 31 1.17 15.24 -0.15
C VAL A 31 2.69 15.33 -0.28
N CYS A 32 3.37 14.29 -0.77
CA CYS A 32 4.82 14.26 -0.92
C CYS A 32 5.41 15.46 -1.70
N PRO A 33 4.90 15.86 -2.87
CA PRO A 33 5.40 17.03 -3.58
C PRO A 33 5.21 18.35 -2.81
N ARG A 34 4.09 18.49 -2.09
CA ARG A 34 3.80 19.69 -1.27
C ARG A 34 4.83 19.81 -0.13
N ILE A 35 5.06 18.71 0.58
CA ILE A 35 6.07 18.60 1.65
C ILE A 35 7.46 18.91 1.13
N LYS A 36 7.82 18.36 -0.04
CA LYS A 36 9.12 18.62 -0.68
C LYS A 36 9.29 20.10 -1.02
N LYS A 37 8.28 20.74 -1.62
CA LYS A 37 8.31 22.17 -1.98
C LYS A 37 8.47 23.07 -0.75
N GLN A 38 7.94 22.64 0.40
CA GLN A 38 8.07 23.33 1.67
C GLN A 38 9.41 23.05 2.39
N GLY A 39 10.31 22.26 1.81
CA GLY A 39 11.66 22.02 2.33
C GLY A 39 11.73 21.03 3.49
N TYR A 40 10.71 20.19 3.69
CA TYR A 40 10.69 19.20 4.78
C TYR A 40 11.51 17.94 4.50
N THR A 41 12.02 17.74 3.28
CA THR A 41 12.83 16.57 2.89
C THR A 41 14.29 16.96 2.61
N PRO A 42 15.30 16.17 3.06
CA PRO A 42 15.19 14.96 3.86
C PRO A 42 14.70 15.25 5.28
N PHE A 43 13.86 14.35 5.82
CA PHE A 43 13.33 14.53 7.17
C PHE A 43 14.46 14.51 8.18
N ARG A 44 14.66 15.61 8.90
CA ARG A 44 15.49 15.59 10.11
C ARG A 44 14.76 14.78 11.19
N ASP A 45 15.50 13.99 11.97
CA ASP A 45 14.93 13.02 12.93
C ASP A 45 13.82 13.60 13.81
N PHE A 46 13.97 14.85 14.28
CA PHE A 46 12.97 15.51 15.12
C PHE A 46 11.64 15.78 14.40
N LYS A 47 11.68 16.22 13.13
CA LYS A 47 10.46 16.48 12.34
C LYS A 47 9.81 15.21 11.82
N SER A 48 10.53 14.08 11.83
CA SER A 48 10.01 12.80 11.35
C SER A 48 8.83 12.27 12.17
N LEU A 49 8.75 12.67 13.45
CA LEU A 49 7.71 12.25 14.40
C LEU A 49 6.50 13.19 14.41
N GLU A 50 6.61 14.37 13.80
CA GLU A 50 5.51 15.33 13.71
C GLU A 50 4.40 14.79 12.78
N LEU A 51 3.15 15.14 13.09
CA LEU A 51 1.98 14.81 12.28
C LEU A 51 2.03 15.57 10.95
N VAL A 52 1.59 14.91 9.90
CA VAL A 52 1.46 15.49 8.57
C VAL A 52 0.15 16.29 8.52
N PRO A 53 0.21 17.62 8.31
CA PRO A 53 -1.00 18.44 8.32
C PRO A 53 -2.06 17.94 7.33
N GLY A 54 -3.26 17.63 7.85
CA GLY A 54 -4.40 17.15 7.05
C GLY A 54 -4.40 15.66 6.73
N LEU A 55 -3.46 14.88 7.29
CA LEU A 55 -3.37 13.42 7.14
C LEU A 55 -3.25 12.70 8.49
N ASP A 56 -3.85 13.25 9.56
CA ASP A 56 -3.84 12.61 10.87
C ASP A 56 -4.39 11.16 10.80
N PRO A 57 -3.74 10.17 11.46
CA PRO A 57 -2.63 10.30 12.41
C PRO A 57 -1.23 10.08 11.79
N LEU A 58 -1.07 10.21 10.48
CA LEU A 58 0.22 9.93 9.82
C LEU A 58 1.29 10.93 10.23
N ARG A 59 2.47 10.43 10.58
CA ARG A 59 3.67 11.23 10.80
C ARG A 59 4.51 11.30 9.53
N PHE A 60 5.42 12.26 9.45
CA PHE A 60 6.30 12.39 8.30
C PHE A 60 7.11 11.12 7.99
N LYS A 61 7.51 10.35 9.00
CA LYS A 61 8.20 9.05 8.82
C LYS A 61 7.29 7.91 8.33
N ASP A 62 5.97 8.04 8.47
CA ASP A 62 5.01 7.03 8.05
C ASP A 62 4.62 7.21 6.57
N LEU A 63 4.97 8.37 5.97
CA LEU A 63 4.79 8.60 4.55
C LEU A 63 5.71 7.68 3.74
N SER A 64 5.18 7.16 2.63
CA SER A 64 5.89 6.28 1.69
C SER A 64 6.95 7.01 0.85
N ILE A 65 7.76 7.86 1.51
CA ILE A 65 8.88 8.56 0.91
C ILE A 65 10.06 7.61 1.02
N LEU A 66 10.15 6.71 0.05
CA LEU A 66 11.21 5.71 0.02
C LEU A 66 12.22 6.02 -1.09
N PRO A 67 13.19 6.93 -0.86
CA PRO A 67 14.43 6.92 -1.63
C PRO A 67 15.17 5.59 -1.55
N SER A 68 14.87 4.73 -0.57
CA SER A 68 15.52 3.42 -0.41
C SER A 68 14.93 2.30 -1.28
N VAL A 69 13.71 2.47 -1.81
CA VAL A 69 13.10 1.51 -2.75
C VAL A 69 13.37 1.89 -4.21
N PHE A 70 13.61 3.18 -4.47
CA PHE A 70 13.96 3.67 -5.80
C PHE A 70 15.47 3.90 -5.87
N GLU A 71 16.09 3.47 -6.97
CA GLU A 71 17.55 3.61 -7.18
C GLU A 71 18.06 5.04 -6.97
N ASN A 72 17.19 6.05 -7.18
CA ASN A 72 17.47 7.45 -6.88
C ASN A 72 16.16 8.28 -6.70
N LEU A 73 16.33 9.52 -6.25
CA LEU A 73 15.25 10.49 -6.04
C LEU A 73 14.48 10.83 -7.33
N GLU A 74 15.10 10.76 -8.50
CA GLU A 74 14.47 11.09 -9.78
C GLU A 74 13.43 10.03 -10.18
N ALA A 75 13.77 8.75 -10.07
CA ALA A 75 12.84 7.64 -10.29
C ALA A 75 11.61 7.72 -9.37
N TYR A 76 11.84 8.09 -8.10
CA TYR A 76 10.75 8.36 -7.16
C TYR A 76 9.85 9.51 -7.64
N LEU A 77 10.41 10.65 -8.07
CA LEU A 77 9.62 11.79 -8.54
C LEU A 77 8.84 11.47 -9.82
N GLN A 78 9.43 10.70 -10.74
CA GLN A 78 8.76 10.24 -11.95
C GLN A 78 7.56 9.35 -11.59
N LEU A 79 7.72 8.45 -10.62
CA LEU A 79 6.61 7.65 -10.10
C LEU A 79 5.53 8.51 -9.45
N VAL A 80 5.91 9.46 -8.57
CA VAL A 80 4.97 10.39 -7.92
C VAL A 80 4.17 11.14 -8.98
N THR A 81 4.83 11.69 -9.99
CA THR A 81 4.19 12.42 -11.10
C THR A 81 3.24 11.52 -11.88
N SER A 82 3.67 10.30 -12.18
CA SER A 82 2.85 9.30 -12.87
C SER A 82 1.61 8.90 -12.05
N VAL A 83 1.75 8.83 -10.73
CA VAL A 83 0.65 8.59 -9.79
C VAL A 83 -0.27 9.81 -9.68
N GLN A 84 0.24 11.04 -9.67
CA GLN A 84 -0.63 12.22 -9.55
C GLN A 84 -1.45 12.50 -10.82
N ASN A 85 -1.01 12.03 -11.98
CA ASN A 85 -1.74 12.14 -13.25
C ASN A 85 -3.04 11.30 -13.32
N ILE A 86 -3.49 10.75 -12.19
CA ILE A 86 -4.77 10.05 -12.02
C ILE A 86 -5.98 10.85 -12.50
N GLY A 87 -5.98 12.19 -12.35
CA GLY A 87 -7.10 13.04 -12.78
C GLY A 87 -7.39 12.99 -14.29
N THR A 88 -6.55 12.32 -15.08
CA THR A 88 -6.79 12.04 -16.50
C THR A 88 -7.57 10.75 -16.75
N SER A 89 -7.70 9.88 -15.75
CA SER A 89 -8.44 8.60 -15.85
C SER A 89 -9.94 8.84 -15.74
N SER A 90 -10.74 7.95 -16.30
CA SER A 90 -12.20 8.01 -16.23
C SER A 90 -12.74 7.64 -14.84
N ALA A 91 -12.03 6.79 -14.09
CA ALA A 91 -12.37 6.41 -12.72
C ALA A 91 -11.19 5.73 -11.99
N ILE A 92 -11.31 5.57 -10.68
CA ILE A 92 -10.40 4.78 -9.83
C ILE A 92 -11.19 3.69 -9.13
N ILE A 93 -10.63 2.49 -9.08
CA ILE A 93 -11.11 1.36 -8.29
C ILE A 93 -10.08 1.04 -7.22
N PHE A 94 -10.52 0.94 -5.97
CA PHE A 94 -9.72 0.46 -4.85
C PHE A 94 -10.20 -0.91 -4.37
N ASN A 95 -9.25 -1.79 -4.07
CA ASN A 95 -9.51 -2.97 -3.25
C ASN A 95 -9.58 -2.57 -1.76
N SER A 96 -10.58 -1.76 -1.41
CA SER A 96 -10.89 -1.31 -0.05
C SER A 96 -12.40 -1.19 0.13
N MET A 97 -12.86 -0.85 1.32
CA MET A 97 -14.27 -0.61 1.65
C MET A 97 -14.45 0.81 2.17
N ASP A 98 -15.62 1.41 1.91
CA ASP A 98 -15.93 2.79 2.32
C ASP A 98 -15.69 3.04 3.81
N TYR A 99 -16.12 2.12 4.68
CA TYR A 99 -15.99 2.29 6.13
C TYR A 99 -14.55 2.10 6.64
N LEU A 100 -13.65 1.47 5.87
CA LEU A 100 -12.24 1.30 6.27
C LEU A 100 -11.41 2.55 5.99
N ASP A 101 -11.70 3.25 4.89
CA ASP A 101 -10.90 4.36 4.37
C ASP A 101 -11.76 5.64 4.21
N GLN A 102 -12.86 5.79 4.96
CA GLN A 102 -13.88 6.83 4.73
C GLN A 102 -13.29 8.24 4.59
N SER A 103 -12.47 8.67 5.56
CA SER A 103 -11.84 9.99 5.53
C SER A 103 -10.88 10.14 4.35
N SER A 104 -10.13 9.09 4.04
CA SER A 104 -9.17 9.06 2.93
C SER A 104 -9.86 9.11 1.56
N LEU A 105 -10.98 8.41 1.41
CA LEU A 105 -11.82 8.44 0.21
C LEU A 105 -12.43 9.82 0.01
N ALA A 106 -12.98 10.43 1.07
CA ALA A 106 -13.56 11.77 1.01
C ALA A 106 -12.52 12.82 0.60
N TRP A 107 -11.32 12.77 1.19
CA TRP A 107 -10.21 13.64 0.81
C TRP A 107 -9.83 13.45 -0.66
N LEU A 108 -9.65 12.21 -1.08
CA LEU A 108 -9.22 11.90 -2.44
C LEU A 108 -10.27 12.30 -3.48
N GLN A 109 -11.55 12.16 -3.16
CA GLN A 109 -12.65 12.59 -4.02
C GLN A 109 -12.61 14.10 -4.28
N GLN A 110 -12.23 14.91 -3.29
CA GLN A 110 -12.08 16.36 -3.43
C GLN A 110 -10.91 16.74 -4.36
N GLU A 111 -9.81 15.99 -4.28
CA GLU A 111 -8.59 16.26 -5.04
C GLU A 111 -8.66 15.75 -6.49
N CYS A 112 -9.21 14.56 -6.73
CA CYS A 112 -9.21 13.95 -8.06
C CYS A 112 -10.42 14.34 -8.93
N GLN A 113 -11.57 14.69 -8.32
CA GLN A 113 -12.80 15.08 -9.02
C GLN A 113 -13.29 14.10 -10.11
N ILE A 114 -12.95 12.81 -9.97
CA ILE A 114 -13.41 11.71 -10.83
C ILE A 114 -14.11 10.65 -9.97
N PRO A 115 -14.91 9.73 -10.55
CA PRO A 115 -15.50 8.62 -9.80
C PRO A 115 -14.45 7.74 -9.11
N ILE A 116 -14.66 7.47 -7.83
CA ILE A 116 -13.83 6.58 -7.01
C ILE A 116 -14.73 5.47 -6.46
N PHE A 117 -14.32 4.21 -6.66
CA PHE A 117 -15.07 3.03 -6.24
C PHE A 117 -14.23 2.17 -5.29
N ALA A 118 -14.70 1.99 -4.05
CA ALA A 118 -14.13 1.03 -3.11
C ALA A 118 -14.91 -0.29 -3.17
N ILE A 119 -14.37 -1.29 -3.89
CA ILE A 119 -15.08 -2.55 -4.21
C ILE A 119 -14.47 -3.79 -3.53
N GLY A 120 -13.74 -3.58 -2.44
CA GLY A 120 -13.11 -4.64 -1.66
C GLY A 120 -14.02 -5.25 -0.58
N PRO A 121 -13.51 -6.24 0.17
CA PRO A 121 -12.20 -6.86 0.02
C PRO A 121 -12.29 -7.98 -1.02
N MET A 122 -11.57 -7.84 -2.13
CA MET A 122 -11.69 -8.74 -3.28
C MET A 122 -11.35 -10.20 -2.95
N HIS A 123 -10.48 -10.45 -1.97
CA HIS A 123 -10.14 -11.82 -1.56
C HIS A 123 -11.32 -12.59 -0.95
N LYS A 124 -12.37 -11.90 -0.47
CA LYS A 124 -13.62 -12.53 0.00
C LYS A 124 -14.70 -12.62 -1.08
N LEU A 125 -14.56 -11.81 -2.13
CA LEU A 125 -15.51 -11.73 -3.25
C LEU A 125 -15.11 -12.65 -4.40
N ALA A 126 -13.84 -13.05 -4.44
CA ALA A 126 -13.35 -14.03 -5.40
C ALA A 126 -14.10 -15.36 -5.19
N PRO A 127 -14.52 -16.03 -6.28
CA PRO A 127 -14.95 -17.42 -6.20
C PRO A 127 -13.86 -18.26 -5.53
N GLU A 128 -14.23 -19.38 -4.89
CA GLU A 128 -13.25 -20.37 -4.42
C GLU A 128 -12.31 -20.72 -5.58
N ALA A 129 -11.11 -20.18 -5.54
CA ALA A 129 -10.18 -20.31 -6.65
C ALA A 129 -9.61 -21.74 -6.63
N THR A 130 -9.65 -22.43 -7.77
CA THR A 130 -8.58 -23.39 -8.11
C THR A 130 -7.25 -22.65 -7.94
N SER A 131 -6.36 -23.19 -7.10
CA SER A 131 -5.09 -22.57 -6.71
C SER A 131 -4.48 -21.72 -7.83
N ILE A 132 -4.38 -20.42 -7.59
CA ILE A 132 -3.71 -19.46 -8.49
C ILE A 132 -2.19 -19.48 -8.23
N SER A 133 -1.74 -20.29 -7.26
CA SER A 133 -0.34 -20.44 -6.94
C SER A 133 0.41 -21.12 -8.09
N LEU A 134 1.57 -20.58 -8.45
CA LEU A 134 2.51 -21.23 -9.37
C LEU A 134 3.21 -22.44 -8.71
N HIS A 135 3.00 -22.65 -7.41
CA HIS A 135 3.61 -23.70 -6.61
C HIS A 135 2.55 -24.52 -5.88
N GLU A 136 2.86 -25.80 -5.66
CA GLU A 136 2.06 -26.66 -4.81
C GLU A 136 2.00 -26.09 -3.38
N GLU A 137 0.79 -26.02 -2.83
CA GLU A 137 0.54 -25.44 -1.52
C GLU A 137 0.82 -26.47 -0.41
N ASP A 138 1.72 -26.14 0.52
CA ASP A 138 1.91 -26.96 1.72
C ASP A 138 0.77 -26.71 2.72
N ARG A 139 -0.02 -27.77 2.96
CA ARG A 139 -1.16 -27.76 3.89
C ARG A 139 -0.82 -28.31 5.28
N SER A 140 0.44 -28.67 5.53
CA SER A 140 0.89 -29.22 6.82
C SER A 140 0.62 -28.26 7.98
N CYS A 141 0.77 -26.95 7.76
CA CYS A 141 0.50 -25.92 8.75
C CYS A 141 -0.97 -25.87 9.18
N ILE A 142 -1.92 -26.16 8.27
CA ILE A 142 -3.34 -26.24 8.58
C ILE A 142 -3.62 -27.43 9.50
N THR A 143 -3.05 -28.60 9.20
CA THR A 143 -3.19 -29.80 10.04
C THR A 143 -2.59 -29.59 11.44
N TRP A 144 -1.53 -28.78 11.56
CA TRP A 144 -0.96 -28.39 12.85
C TRP A 144 -1.84 -27.36 13.59
N LEU A 145 -2.42 -26.39 12.88
CA LEU A 145 -3.35 -25.38 13.42
C LEU A 145 -4.62 -26.00 14.01
N ASP A 146 -5.17 -27.03 13.36
CA ASP A 146 -6.38 -27.76 13.81
C ASP A 146 -6.24 -28.37 15.21
N LYS A 147 -5.00 -28.53 15.70
CA LYS A 147 -4.70 -29.10 17.02
C LYS A 147 -4.49 -28.05 18.11
N GLN A 148 -4.45 -26.76 17.77
CA GLN A 148 -4.19 -25.68 18.72
C GLN A 148 -5.50 -25.18 19.34
N ALA A 149 -5.41 -24.52 20.49
CA ALA A 149 -6.57 -23.87 21.09
C ALA A 149 -7.03 -22.68 20.23
N THR A 150 -8.33 -22.35 20.29
CA THR A 150 -8.87 -21.19 19.58
C THR A 150 -8.19 -19.91 20.05
N ASN A 151 -7.78 -19.06 19.10
CA ASN A 151 -7.10 -17.79 19.35
C ASN A 151 -5.76 -17.90 20.12
N SER A 152 -5.08 -19.05 20.08
CA SER A 152 -3.80 -19.24 20.80
C SER A 152 -2.53 -19.13 19.94
N VAL A 153 -2.66 -18.96 18.63
CA VAL A 153 -1.54 -18.99 17.68
C VAL A 153 -1.31 -17.61 17.08
N ILE A 154 -0.05 -17.21 16.97
CA ILE A 154 0.39 -16.02 16.23
C ILE A 154 0.87 -16.46 14.85
N TYR A 155 0.25 -15.92 13.79
CA TYR A 155 0.72 -16.11 12.41
C TYR A 155 1.76 -15.05 12.06
N ILE A 156 2.87 -15.47 11.45
CA ILE A 156 3.98 -14.59 11.07
C ILE A 156 4.35 -14.88 9.62
N SER A 157 4.27 -13.85 8.78
CA SER A 157 4.71 -13.89 7.39
C SER A 157 5.13 -12.49 6.96
N LEU A 158 6.27 -12.41 6.27
CA LEU A 158 6.83 -11.16 5.75
C LEU A 158 6.57 -11.01 4.23
N GLY A 159 5.86 -11.97 3.63
CA GLY A 159 5.69 -12.07 2.18
C GLY A 159 6.98 -12.51 1.46
N SER A 160 6.94 -12.51 0.13
CA SER A 160 8.03 -13.02 -0.72
C SER A 160 9.09 -11.97 -1.09
N ILE A 161 8.81 -10.68 -0.89
CA ILE A 161 9.67 -9.56 -1.31
C ILE A 161 10.56 -9.07 -0.16
N ALA A 162 10.11 -9.19 1.09
CA ALA A 162 10.84 -8.66 2.22
C ALA A 162 12.19 -9.36 2.40
N SER A 163 13.26 -8.57 2.50
CA SER A 163 14.59 -9.05 2.88
C SER A 163 14.91 -8.60 4.30
N VAL A 164 15.19 -9.57 5.18
CA VAL A 164 15.53 -9.33 6.58
C VAL A 164 16.89 -9.95 6.83
N ASN A 165 17.78 -9.18 7.47
CA ASN A 165 19.10 -9.70 7.79
C ASN A 165 19.04 -10.75 8.91
N GLU A 166 20.06 -11.60 8.93
CA GLU A 166 20.16 -12.72 9.88
C GLU A 166 19.99 -12.28 11.34
N LYS A 167 20.63 -11.16 11.73
CA LYS A 167 20.51 -10.61 13.08
C LYS A 167 19.05 -10.35 13.46
N LYS A 168 18.26 -9.70 12.61
CA LYS A 168 16.84 -9.43 12.87
C LYS A 168 15.99 -10.70 12.93
N ILE A 169 16.33 -11.71 12.12
CA ILE A 169 15.65 -13.02 12.18
C ILE A 169 15.95 -13.71 13.52
N ILE A 170 17.21 -13.67 13.97
CA ILE A 170 17.62 -14.22 15.28
C ILE A 170 16.89 -13.51 16.42
N GLU A 171 16.84 -12.17 16.41
CA GLU A 171 16.09 -11.40 17.42
C GLU A 171 14.60 -11.75 17.43
N MET A 172 13.98 -11.89 16.24
CA MET A 172 12.59 -12.31 16.14
C MET A 172 12.38 -13.72 16.70
N ALA A 173 13.28 -14.66 16.40
CA ALA A 173 13.22 -16.03 16.92
C ALA A 173 13.35 -16.06 18.45
N TRP A 174 14.29 -15.31 19.03
CA TRP A 174 14.43 -15.17 20.49
C TRP A 174 13.20 -14.52 21.12
N GLY A 175 12.66 -13.47 20.49
CA GLY A 175 11.43 -12.82 20.95
C GLY A 175 10.26 -13.80 21.03
N LEU A 176 10.10 -14.65 20.02
CA LEU A 176 9.04 -15.67 19.96
C LEU A 176 9.25 -16.82 20.94
N ALA A 177 10.49 -17.30 21.07
CA ALA A 177 10.83 -18.37 22.00
C ALA A 177 10.61 -17.94 23.47
N ASN A 178 10.74 -16.65 23.75
CA ASN A 178 10.53 -16.07 25.08
C ASN A 178 9.12 -15.46 25.27
N SER A 179 8.27 -15.46 24.23
CA SER A 179 6.89 -15.01 24.33
C SER A 179 5.96 -16.20 24.60
N ASN A 180 6.02 -16.71 25.84
CA ASN A 180 5.08 -17.61 26.54
C ASN A 180 5.84 -18.59 27.43
#